data_AF-A0A1B6AJK2-F1
#
_entry.id   AF-A0A1B6AJK2-F1
#
_cell.length_a   1.000
_cell.length_b   1.000
_cell.length_c   1.000
_cell.angle_alpha   90.00
_cell.angle_beta   90.00
_cell.angle_gamma   90.00
#
_symmetry.space_group_name_H-M   'P 1'
#
loop_
_entity.id
_entity.type
_entity.pdbx_description
1 polymer ?
#
loop_
_entity_poly.entity_id
_entity_poly.type
_entity_poly.pdbx_seq_one_letter_code
_entity_poly.pdbx_strand_id
1 'polypeptide(L)'
;MDNGYVAAAVEAELRAVAQAPAGTRNATLNRAAFSLGTLCGAGRLDRVHVAGVLADAARHAGLGEREAEAAIRSGLAAGERHPRPLAGAAA
;
A
#
# COMPACT_ATOMS: atom_id res chain seq x y z
N MET A 1 -4.08 -8.83 -18.93
CA MET A 1 -2.76 -8.19 -19.07
C MET A 1 -2.66 -7.07 -18.03
N ASP A 2 -2.88 -7.42 -16.75
CA ASP A 2 -3.14 -6.44 -15.68
C ASP A 2 -2.08 -6.48 -14.57
N ASN A 3 -1.17 -7.48 -14.63
CA ASN A 3 -0.19 -7.76 -13.59
C ASN A 3 0.98 -6.76 -13.59
N GLY A 4 1.35 -6.20 -14.75
CA GLY A 4 2.48 -5.25 -14.85
C GLY A 4 2.18 -3.89 -14.23
N TYR A 5 0.97 -3.38 -14.42
CA TYR A 5 0.54 -2.11 -13.82
C TYR A 5 0.40 -2.22 -12.30
N VAL A 6 -0.23 -3.30 -11.83
CA VAL A 6 -0.41 -3.56 -10.40
C VAL A 6 0.93 -3.77 -9.70
N ALA A 7 1.86 -4.52 -10.31
CA ALA A 7 3.20 -4.70 -9.77
C ALA A 7 4.00 -3.38 -9.72
N ALA A 8 3.92 -2.56 -10.77
CA ALA A 8 4.59 -1.26 -10.79
C ALA A 8 4.03 -0.30 -9.72
N ALA A 9 2.71 -0.32 -9.50
CA ALA A 9 2.08 0.47 -8.45
C ALA A 9 2.54 0.02 -7.05
N VAL A 10 2.56 -1.28 -6.79
CA VAL A 10 3.09 -1.84 -5.52
C VAL A 10 4.54 -1.42 -5.31
N GLU A 11 5.40 -1.63 -6.30
CA GLU A 11 6.83 -1.29 -6.21
C GLU A 11 7.05 0.21 -5.93
N ALA A 12 6.30 1.08 -6.60
CA ALA A 12 6.39 2.53 -6.39
C ALA A 12 6.02 2.94 -4.95
N GLU A 13 4.95 2.36 -4.40
CA GLU A 13 4.49 2.65 -3.04
C GLU A 13 5.49 2.11 -2.00
N LEU A 14 6.02 0.90 -2.20
CA LEU A 14 7.04 0.31 -1.31
C LEU A 14 8.32 1.15 -1.29
N ARG A 15 8.77 1.62 -2.46
CA ARG A 15 9.94 2.50 -2.57
C ARG A 15 9.72 3.82 -1.87
N ALA A 16 8.52 4.41 -2.00
CA ALA A 16 8.18 5.65 -1.32
C ALA A 16 8.22 5.49 0.21
N VAL A 17 7.70 4.37 0.73
CA VAL A 17 7.77 4.05 2.17
C VAL A 17 9.21 3.85 2.62
N ALA A 18 9.99 3.03 1.92
CA ALA A 18 11.38 2.73 2.27
C ALA A 18 12.28 3.99 2.27
N GLN A 19 11.99 4.96 1.40
CA GLN A 19 12.75 6.21 1.28
C GLN A 19 12.17 7.37 2.11
N ALA A 20 11.10 7.14 2.86
CA ALA A 20 10.43 8.20 3.61
C ALA A 20 11.35 8.83 4.68
N PRO A 21 11.50 10.18 4.69
CA PRO A 21 12.23 10.87 5.73
C PRO A 21 11.71 10.58 7.15
N ALA A 22 12.59 10.65 8.13
CA ALA A 22 12.17 10.54 9.54
C ALA A 22 11.08 11.58 9.85
N GLY A 23 10.03 11.15 10.55
CA GLY A 23 8.85 11.98 10.85
C GLY A 23 7.72 11.89 9.82
N THR A 24 7.96 11.43 8.58
CA THR A 24 6.89 11.26 7.56
C THR A 24 6.56 9.80 7.26
N ARG A 25 7.46 8.88 7.65
CA ARG A 25 7.37 7.42 7.52
C ARG A 25 5.97 6.82 7.75
N ASN A 26 5.35 7.09 8.90
CA ASN A 26 4.04 6.53 9.23
C ASN A 26 2.93 7.07 8.31
N ALA A 27 2.93 8.38 8.03
CA ALA A 27 1.98 8.98 7.09
C ALA A 27 2.15 8.41 5.67
N THR A 28 3.40 8.23 5.21
CA THR A 28 3.70 7.61 3.91
C THR A 28 3.23 6.16 3.87
N LEU A 29 3.51 5.37 4.91
CA LEU A 29 3.05 3.99 5.03
C LEU A 29 1.52 3.88 5.03
N ASN A 30 0.83 4.74 5.77
CA ASN A 30 -0.63 4.74 5.81
C ASN A 30 -1.23 5.11 4.44
N ARG A 31 -0.65 6.08 3.73
CA ARG A 31 -1.07 6.44 2.36
C ARG A 31 -0.84 5.31 1.37
N ALA A 32 0.32 4.65 1.43
CA ALA A 32 0.64 3.48 0.62
C ALA A 32 -0.36 2.34 0.90
N ALA A 33 -0.61 2.04 2.18
CA ALA A 33 -1.59 1.05 2.60
C ALA A 33 -3.01 1.37 2.10
N PHE A 34 -3.43 2.64 2.15
CA PHE A 34 -4.71 3.06 1.58
C PHE A 34 -4.76 2.85 0.07
N SER A 35 -3.74 3.33 -0.66
CA SER A 35 -3.62 3.21 -2.11
C SER A 35 -3.73 1.76 -2.57
N LEU A 36 -2.92 0.87 -1.97
CA LEU A 36 -2.95 -0.57 -2.28
C LEU A 36 -4.23 -1.25 -1.79
N GLY A 37 -4.81 -0.80 -0.67
CA GLY A 37 -6.11 -1.26 -0.19
C GLY A 37 -7.24 -1.04 -1.20
N THR A 38 -7.20 0.07 -1.96
CA THR A 38 -8.19 0.31 -3.03
C THR A 38 -8.12 -0.72 -4.16
N LEU A 39 -6.94 -1.29 -4.40
CA LEU A 39 -6.72 -2.36 -5.37
C LEU A 39 -7.11 -3.74 -4.79
N CYS A 40 -6.88 -3.97 -3.49
CA CYS A 40 -7.40 -5.15 -2.79
C CYS A 40 -8.93 -5.20 -2.82
N GLY A 41 -9.59 -4.07 -2.52
CA GLY A 41 -11.05 -3.95 -2.60
C GLY A 41 -11.61 -4.16 -4.02
N ALA A 42 -10.81 -3.90 -5.05
CA ALA A 42 -11.13 -4.19 -6.45
C ALA A 42 -10.80 -5.63 -6.87
N GLY A 43 -10.32 -6.50 -5.97
CA GLY A 43 -9.95 -7.88 -6.24
C GLY A 43 -8.70 -8.05 -7.09
N ARG A 44 -7.81 -7.03 -7.11
CA ARG A 44 -6.58 -7.03 -7.93
C ARG A 44 -5.33 -7.43 -7.16
N LEU A 45 -5.38 -7.30 -5.84
CA LEU A 45 -4.28 -7.64 -4.95
C LEU A 45 -4.79 -8.49 -3.78
N ASP A 46 -3.94 -9.39 -3.33
CA ASP A 46 -4.18 -10.11 -2.09
C ASP A 46 -3.76 -9.25 -0.90
N ARG A 47 -4.69 -9.08 0.05
CA ARG A 47 -4.51 -8.27 1.25
C ARG A 47 -3.35 -8.76 2.11
N VAL A 48 -3.18 -10.07 2.25
CA VAL A 48 -2.14 -10.67 3.10
C VAL A 48 -0.77 -10.41 2.48
N HIS A 49 -0.66 -10.60 1.17
CA HIS A 49 0.56 -10.27 0.43
C HIS A 49 0.93 -8.80 0.58
N VAL A 50 -0.01 -7.88 0.35
CA VAL A 50 0.21 -6.43 0.46
C VAL A 50 0.63 -6.03 1.88
N ALA A 51 0.00 -6.59 2.91
CA ALA A 51 0.36 -6.31 4.29
C ALA A 51 1.81 -6.75 4.61
N GLY A 52 2.23 -7.92 4.09
CA GLY A 52 3.59 -8.42 4.27
C GLY A 52 4.64 -7.51 3.63
N VAL A 53 4.46 -7.12 2.37
CA VAL A 53 5.43 -6.26 1.67
C VAL A 53 5.49 -4.85 2.27
N LEU A 54 4.36 -4.30 2.74
CA LEU A 54 4.33 -3.01 3.44
C LEU A 54 5.04 -3.07 4.79
N ALA A 55 4.89 -4.18 5.53
CA ALA A 55 5.60 -4.39 6.78
C ALA A 55 7.12 -4.44 6.54
N ASP A 56 7.56 -5.13 5.49
CA ASP A 56 8.97 -5.15 5.10
C ASP A 56 9.51 -3.77 4.73
N ALA A 57 8.77 -2.98 3.95
CA ALA A 57 9.16 -1.61 3.62
C ALA A 57 9.19 -0.71 4.86
N ALA A 58 8.24 -0.85 5.77
CA ALA A 58 8.20 -0.12 7.03
C ALA A 58 9.40 -0.44 7.93
N ARG A 59 9.83 -1.71 7.98
CA ARG A 59 11.05 -2.14 8.69
C ARG A 59 12.31 -1.50 8.08
N HIS A 60 12.43 -1.48 6.75
CA HIS A 60 13.55 -0.82 6.07
C HIS A 60 13.57 0.70 6.31
N ALA A 61 12.40 1.31 6.39
CA ALA A 61 12.26 2.70 6.78
C ALA A 61 12.56 2.95 8.26
N GLY A 62 12.69 1.90 9.10
CA GLY A 62 12.94 2.04 10.53
C GLY A 62 11.74 2.54 11.33
N LEU A 63 10.50 2.20 10.91
CA LEU A 63 9.32 2.34 11.76
C LEU A 63 9.29 1.27 12.85
N GLY A 64 8.66 1.60 13.97
CA GLY A 64 8.30 0.60 14.98
C GLY A 64 7.24 -0.36 14.44
N GLU A 65 7.42 -1.66 14.71
CA GLU A 65 6.55 -2.74 14.22
C GLU A 65 5.08 -2.52 14.56
N ARG A 66 4.75 -2.18 15.82
CA ARG A 66 3.36 -1.93 16.25
C ARG A 66 2.72 -0.74 15.54
N GLU A 67 3.49 0.33 15.33
CA GLU A 67 3.00 1.52 14.62
C GLU A 67 2.75 1.19 13.15
N ALA A 68 3.68 0.47 12.52
CA ALA A 68 3.55 0.02 11.15
C ALA A 68 2.33 -0.89 10.96
N GLU A 69 2.14 -1.89 11.82
CA GLU A 69 0.99 -2.79 11.77
C GLU A 69 -0.36 -2.06 11.92
N ALA A 70 -0.44 -1.09 12.83
CA ALA A 70 -1.64 -0.29 13.01
C ALA A 70 -1.94 0.57 11.77
N ALA A 71 -0.92 1.20 11.19
CA ALA A 71 -1.03 2.01 10.00
C ALA A 71 -1.41 1.20 8.75
N ILE A 72 -0.80 0.03 8.57
CA ILE A 72 -1.09 -0.91 7.48
C ILE A 72 -2.53 -1.40 7.59
N ARG A 73 -2.94 -1.86 8.77
CA ARG A 73 -4.28 -2.41 8.99
C ARG A 73 -5.38 -1.38 8.75
N SER A 74 -5.20 -0.18 9.30
CA SER A 74 -6.17 0.91 9.13
C SER A 74 -6.20 1.44 7.71
N GLY A 75 -5.03 1.60 7.07
CA GLY A 75 -4.92 2.02 5.68
C GLY A 75 -5.56 1.03 4.71
N LEU A 76 -5.24 -0.27 4.82
CA LEU A 76 -5.82 -1.31 3.97
C LEU A 76 -7.33 -1.40 4.14
N ALA A 77 -7.83 -1.44 5.38
CA ALA A 77 -9.27 -1.50 5.63
C ALA A 77 -10.02 -0.27 5.10
N ALA A 78 -9.42 0.92 5.18
CA ALA A 78 -9.98 2.12 4.58
C ALA A 78 -9.96 2.05 3.05
N GLY A 79 -8.83 1.64 2.45
CA GLY A 79 -8.70 1.51 1.01
C GLY A 79 -9.66 0.48 0.41
N GLU A 80 -9.85 -0.66 1.06
CA GLU A 80 -10.79 -1.71 0.63
C GLU A 80 -12.23 -1.22 0.56
N ARG A 81 -12.60 -0.24 1.40
CA ARG A 81 -13.92 0.42 1.39
C ARG A 81 -14.06 1.46 0.29
N HIS A 82 -12.97 1.83 -0.36
CA HIS A 82 -12.91 2.78 -1.46
C HIS A 82 -12.24 2.15 -2.70
N PRO A 83 -12.82 1.07 -3.25
CA PRO A 83 -12.21 0.36 -4.37
C PRO A 83 -12.03 1.29 -5.58
N ARG A 84 -10.82 1.34 -6.14
CA ARG A 84 -10.52 2.18 -7.29
C ARG A 84 -10.90 1.45 -8.59
N PRO A 85 -11.80 1.99 -9.43
CA PRO A 85 -11.98 1.47 -10.78
C PRO A 85 -10.71 1.77 -11.59
N LEU A 86 -10.19 0.78 -12.31
CA LEU A 86 -9.08 0.98 -13.23
C LEU A 86 -9.55 1.95 -14.31
N ALA A 87 -9.01 3.17 -14.33
CA ALA A 87 -9.17 4.07 -15.45
C ALA A 87 -8.39 3.47 -16.63
N GLY A 88 -9.13 2.75 -17.48
CA GLY A 88 -8.61 2.00 -18.62
C GLY A 88 -9.70 1.37 -19.48
N ALA A 89 -10.83 2.05 -19.66
CA ALA A 89 -11.66 1.89 -20.85
C ALA A 89 -11.94 3.29 -21.37
N ALA A 90 -11.28 3.63 -22.48
CA ALA A 90 -11.58 4.81 -23.26
C ALA A 90 -13.09 4.87 -23.58
N ALA A 91 -13.66 6.06 -23.49
CA ALA A 91 -14.73 6.47 -24.41
C ALA A 91 -14.08 7.32 -25.49
#